data_AF-A0A0M9DDY3-F1
#
_entry.id   AF-A0A0M9DDY3-F1
#
_cell.length_a   1.000
_cell.length_b   1.000
_cell.length_c   1.000
_cell.angle_alpha   90.00
_cell.angle_beta   90.00
_cell.angle_gamma   90.00
#
_symmetry.space_group_name_H-M   'P 1'
#
loop_
_entity.id
_entity.type
_entity.pdbx_description
1 polymer ?
#
loop_
_entity_poly.entity_id
_entity_poly.type
_entity_poly.pdbx_seq_one_letter_code
_entity_poly.pdbx_strand_id
1 'polypeptide(L)'
;MNQYIEELTQHLKKLSEQDAMDAISYYTDYLTDGNLNTYEECVKELGSPNRLALQIRADISINNPDSSTPQKFWELPSIVILALFASPLLIPVIISLILVIFGAVLAASLMVLAVVLVLILTFIVFLCATVWGVTNITGHLFESIMVLGVALFSLGLSMELYPLSKWLVRKLANWIQHVTIWTYKKCLRYGNAEGRVNNEEI
;
A
#
# COMPACT_ATOMS: atom_id res chain seq x y z
N MET A 1 34.55 19.22 -40.25
CA MET A 1 33.20 19.78 -40.26
C MET A 1 32.13 18.73 -40.57
N ASN A 2 32.05 18.17 -41.79
CA ASN A 2 30.95 17.27 -42.20
C ASN A 2 30.71 16.07 -41.26
N GLN A 3 31.79 15.43 -40.78
CA GLN A 3 31.71 14.33 -39.83
C GLN A 3 31.07 14.73 -38.49
N TYR A 4 31.34 15.95 -38.01
CA TYR A 4 30.79 16.47 -36.76
C TYR A 4 29.29 16.71 -36.86
N ILE A 5 28.85 17.32 -37.98
CA ILE A 5 27.43 17.56 -38.26
C ILE A 5 26.66 16.25 -38.45
N GLU A 6 27.28 15.24 -39.09
CA GLU A 6 26.67 13.92 -39.24
C GLU A 6 26.42 13.23 -37.90
N GLU A 7 27.41 13.25 -36.98
CA GLU A 7 27.24 12.72 -35.62
C GLU A 7 26.18 13.49 -34.82
N LEU A 8 26.19 14.83 -34.90
CA LEU A 8 25.17 15.66 -34.27
C LEU A 8 23.77 15.30 -34.78
N THR A 9 23.61 15.12 -36.09
CA THR A 9 22.34 14.71 -36.72
C THR A 9 21.87 13.36 -36.20
N GLN A 10 22.76 12.38 -36.02
CA GLN A 10 22.41 11.09 -35.47
C GLN A 10 21.91 11.18 -34.03
N HIS A 11 22.52 12.04 -33.20
CA HIS A 11 22.10 12.28 -31.83
C HIS A 11 20.79 13.05 -31.71
N LEU A 12 20.44 13.87 -32.71
CA LEU A 12 19.19 14.63 -32.77
C LEU A 12 18.01 13.89 -33.40
N LYS A 13 18.18 12.66 -33.94
CA LYS A 13 17.08 11.85 -34.52
C LYS A 13 15.87 11.60 -33.61
N LYS A 14 16.02 11.80 -32.30
CA LYS A 14 14.92 11.65 -31.32
C LYS A 14 14.00 12.88 -31.24
N LEU A 15 14.34 13.97 -31.92
CA LEU A 15 13.57 15.22 -31.93
C LEU A 15 12.54 15.23 -33.06
N SER A 16 11.65 16.22 -33.04
CA SER A 16 10.81 16.49 -34.20
C SER A 16 11.70 16.81 -35.42
N GLU A 17 11.24 16.43 -36.61
CA GLU A 17 12.01 16.60 -37.85
C GLU A 17 12.36 18.07 -38.10
N GLN A 18 11.43 18.97 -37.77
CA GLN A 18 11.60 20.42 -37.92
C GLN A 18 12.65 20.97 -36.96
N ASP A 19 12.56 20.64 -35.67
CA ASP A 19 13.51 21.13 -34.65
C ASP A 19 14.94 20.61 -34.90
N ALA A 20 15.06 19.36 -35.34
CA ALA A 20 16.35 18.78 -35.69
C ALA A 20 16.97 19.50 -36.91
N MET A 21 16.18 19.77 -37.95
CA MET A 21 16.63 20.50 -39.14
C MET A 21 17.06 21.93 -38.81
N ASP A 22 16.28 22.64 -38.00
CA ASP A 22 16.56 24.02 -37.61
C ASP A 22 17.87 24.10 -36.80
N ALA A 23 18.07 23.20 -35.84
CA ALA A 23 19.29 23.12 -35.07
C ALA A 23 20.52 22.77 -35.94
N ILE A 24 20.38 21.79 -36.84
CA ILE A 24 21.48 21.40 -37.75
C ILE A 24 21.87 22.57 -38.66
N SER A 25 20.90 23.29 -39.22
CA SER A 25 21.17 24.46 -40.07
C SER A 25 21.92 25.54 -39.30
N TYR A 26 21.44 25.89 -38.11
CA TYR A 26 22.06 26.93 -37.27
C TYR A 26 23.53 26.64 -36.96
N TYR A 27 23.84 25.42 -36.52
CA TYR A 27 25.23 25.05 -36.19
C TYR A 27 26.11 24.84 -37.42
N THR A 28 25.52 24.48 -38.56
CA THR A 28 26.26 24.42 -39.84
C THR A 28 26.66 25.81 -40.29
N ASP A 29 25.76 26.79 -40.21
CA ASP A 29 26.05 28.19 -40.54
C ASP A 29 27.09 28.77 -39.58
N TYR A 30 26.95 28.51 -38.26
CA TYR A 30 27.90 28.95 -37.25
C TYR A 30 29.33 28.45 -37.49
N LEU A 31 29.49 27.17 -37.83
CA LEU A 31 30.80 26.58 -38.12
C LEU A 31 31.39 27.10 -39.45
N THR A 32 30.52 27.37 -40.43
CA THR A 32 30.91 27.90 -41.74
C THR A 32 31.41 29.35 -41.63
N ASP A 33 30.68 30.20 -40.89
CA ASP A 33 31.07 31.58 -40.60
C ASP A 33 32.35 31.67 -39.76
N GLY A 34 32.54 30.71 -38.85
CA GLY A 34 33.77 30.55 -38.07
C GLY A 34 34.96 30.01 -38.87
N ASN A 35 34.77 29.61 -40.14
CA ASN A 35 35.76 28.93 -40.98
C ASN A 35 36.34 27.66 -40.34
N LEU A 36 35.54 26.95 -39.54
CA LEU A 36 35.92 25.77 -38.77
C LEU A 36 35.69 24.51 -39.62
N ASN A 37 36.70 24.17 -40.42
CA ASN A 37 36.59 23.12 -41.43
C ASN A 37 36.98 21.73 -40.90
N THR A 38 37.74 21.66 -39.80
CA THR A 38 38.26 20.40 -39.24
C THR A 38 37.41 19.88 -38.10
N TYR A 39 37.28 18.55 -37.94
CA TYR A 39 36.51 17.96 -36.83
C TYR A 39 37.00 18.42 -35.44
N GLU A 40 38.32 18.47 -35.25
CA GLU A 40 38.94 18.88 -33.98
C GLU A 40 38.65 20.34 -33.63
N GLU A 41 38.56 21.21 -34.64
CA GLU A 41 38.20 22.63 -34.47
C GLU A 41 36.74 22.78 -34.05
N CYS A 42 35.82 22.01 -34.66
CA CYS A 42 34.42 21.97 -34.25
C CYS A 42 34.26 21.49 -32.80
N VAL A 43 35.01 20.45 -32.41
CA VAL A 43 34.97 19.90 -31.04
C VAL A 43 35.52 20.87 -30.01
N LYS A 44 36.55 21.65 -30.38
CA LYS A 44 37.15 22.64 -29.49
C LYS A 44 36.20 23.81 -29.20
N GLU A 45 35.44 24.25 -30.21
CA GLU A 45 34.54 25.40 -30.09
C GLU A 45 33.17 25.01 -29.50
N LEU A 46 32.57 23.93 -30.00
CA LEU A 46 31.20 23.52 -29.65
C LEU A 46 31.12 22.36 -28.65
N GLY A 47 32.26 21.73 -28.32
CA GLY A 47 32.30 20.54 -27.48
C GLY A 47 32.03 19.25 -28.25
N SER A 48 31.75 18.15 -27.55
CA SER A 48 31.42 16.88 -28.23
C SER A 48 30.01 16.91 -28.82
N PRO A 49 29.78 16.27 -29.99
CA PRO A 49 28.48 16.31 -30.67
C PRO A 49 27.35 15.75 -29.80
N ASN A 50 27.64 14.76 -28.95
CA ASN A 50 26.69 14.22 -27.98
C ASN A 50 26.31 15.21 -26.86
N ARG A 51 27.29 16.00 -26.35
CA ARG A 51 27.00 17.02 -25.32
C ARG A 51 26.18 18.16 -25.89
N LEU A 52 26.52 18.61 -27.10
CA LEU A 52 25.76 19.64 -27.79
C LEU A 52 24.32 19.18 -28.06
N ALA A 53 24.13 17.93 -28.51
CA ALA A 53 22.80 17.37 -28.70
C ALA A 53 21.97 17.34 -27.41
N LEU A 54 22.56 17.01 -26.26
CA LEU A 54 21.85 17.04 -24.96
C LEU A 54 21.44 18.47 -24.57
N GLN A 55 22.29 19.46 -24.84
CA GLN A 55 21.99 20.86 -24.54
C GLN A 55 20.86 21.41 -25.42
N ILE A 56 20.90 21.14 -26.72
CA ILE A 56 19.83 21.51 -27.67
C ILE A 56 18.50 20.92 -27.24
N ARG A 57 18.52 19.63 -26.84
CA ARG A 57 17.34 18.92 -26.35
C ARG A 57 16.73 19.55 -25.11
N ALA A 58 17.58 19.92 -24.16
CA ALA A 58 17.15 20.58 -22.94
C ALA A 58 16.54 21.94 -23.24
N ASP A 59 17.17 22.74 -24.10
CA ASP A 59 16.70 24.09 -24.44
C ASP A 59 15.36 24.08 -25.18
N ILE A 60 15.20 23.16 -26.14
CA ILE A 60 13.93 22.97 -26.86
C ILE A 60 12.82 22.48 -25.93
N SER A 61 13.13 21.60 -24.96
CA SER A 61 12.14 21.15 -23.98
C SER A 61 11.65 22.26 -23.03
N ILE A 62 12.48 23.28 -22.78
CA ILE A 62 12.15 24.42 -21.93
C ILE A 62 11.36 25.48 -22.73
N ASN A 63 11.74 25.72 -23.98
CA ASN A 63 11.16 26.77 -24.82
C ASN A 63 9.92 26.31 -25.60
N ASN A 64 9.78 25.00 -25.86
CA ASN A 64 8.65 24.39 -26.57
C ASN A 64 8.17 23.13 -25.83
N PRO A 65 7.30 23.25 -24.81
CA PRO A 65 6.74 22.10 -24.09
C PRO A 65 5.93 21.15 -24.99
N ASP A 66 5.53 21.62 -26.18
CA ASP A 66 4.71 20.88 -27.16
C ASP A 66 5.54 20.08 -28.19
N SER A 67 6.87 20.21 -28.20
CA SER A 67 7.76 19.61 -29.22
C SER A 67 8.28 18.20 -28.91
N SER A 68 7.85 17.61 -27.79
CA SER A 68 8.13 16.21 -27.52
C SER A 68 7.36 15.34 -28.51
N THR A 69 8.10 14.61 -29.36
CA THR A 69 7.55 13.55 -30.20
C THR A 69 6.63 12.67 -29.35
N PRO A 70 5.36 12.45 -29.75
CA PRO A 70 4.41 11.71 -28.94
C PRO A 70 4.82 10.23 -28.96
N GLN A 71 5.70 9.84 -28.05
CA GLN A 71 5.87 8.44 -27.68
C GLN A 71 4.56 7.99 -27.04
N LYS A 72 3.65 7.47 -27.88
CA LYS A 72 2.50 6.62 -27.55
C LYS A 72 1.89 6.89 -26.16
N PHE A 73 1.26 8.06 -26.02
CA PHE A 73 0.42 8.43 -24.87
C PHE A 73 -0.85 7.57 -24.71
N TRP A 74 -1.11 6.62 -25.62
CA TRP A 74 -2.37 5.87 -25.67
C TRP A 74 -2.44 4.66 -24.73
N GLU A 75 -1.38 4.33 -23.99
CA GLU A 75 -1.42 3.27 -22.96
C GLU A 75 -1.47 3.79 -21.52
N LEU A 76 -1.48 5.13 -21.32
CA LEU A 76 -1.48 5.76 -19.99
C LEU A 76 -2.85 6.21 -19.40
N PRO A 77 -4.00 6.27 -20.11
CA PRO A 77 -5.22 6.77 -19.46
C PRO A 77 -5.71 5.82 -18.36
N SER A 78 -5.37 4.52 -18.43
CA SER A 78 -5.73 3.56 -17.39
C SER A 78 -5.05 3.86 -16.06
N ILE A 79 -3.77 4.25 -16.04
CA ILE A 79 -3.04 4.51 -14.79
C ILE A 79 -3.43 5.86 -14.21
N VAL A 80 -3.61 6.88 -15.04
CA VAL A 80 -4.04 8.21 -14.56
C VAL A 80 -5.48 8.18 -14.07
N ILE A 81 -6.41 7.50 -14.76
CA ILE A 81 -7.79 7.32 -14.29
C ILE A 81 -7.83 6.44 -13.04
N LEU A 82 -7.03 5.37 -12.98
CA LEU A 82 -6.93 4.53 -11.78
C LEU A 82 -6.30 5.28 -10.60
N ALA A 83 -5.32 6.17 -10.84
CA ALA A 83 -4.72 7.03 -9.83
C ALA A 83 -5.68 8.12 -9.35
N LEU A 84 -6.45 8.72 -10.28
CA LEU A 84 -7.47 9.73 -9.95
C LEU A 84 -8.68 9.11 -9.23
N PHE A 85 -9.00 7.84 -9.48
CA PHE A 85 -10.01 7.08 -8.73
C PHE A 85 -9.46 6.50 -7.42
N ALA A 86 -8.17 6.14 -7.36
CA ALA A 86 -7.52 5.66 -6.14
C ALA A 86 -7.36 6.79 -5.10
N SER A 87 -7.15 8.03 -5.54
CA SER A 87 -7.03 9.21 -4.67
C SER A 87 -8.25 9.44 -3.76
N PRO A 88 -9.51 9.47 -4.26
CA PRO A 88 -10.70 9.53 -3.41
C PRO A 88 -11.06 8.19 -2.76
N LEU A 89 -10.51 7.05 -3.22
CA LEU A 89 -10.72 5.74 -2.57
C LEU A 89 -9.84 5.55 -1.32
N LEU A 90 -8.69 6.25 -1.24
CA LEU A 90 -7.73 6.07 -0.16
C LEU A 90 -8.33 6.47 1.20
N ILE A 91 -9.02 7.60 1.23
CA ILE A 91 -9.67 8.16 2.43
C ILE A 91 -10.72 7.18 2.99
N PRO A 92 -11.73 6.71 2.23
CA PRO A 92 -12.73 5.77 2.74
C PRO A 92 -12.13 4.40 3.11
N VAL A 93 -11.07 3.93 2.41
CA VAL A 93 -10.40 2.68 2.77
C VAL A 93 -9.68 2.79 4.12
N ILE A 94 -8.99 3.90 4.39
CA ILE A 94 -8.31 4.13 5.67
C ILE A 94 -9.34 4.26 6.80
N ILE A 95 -10.43 5.01 6.57
CA ILE A 95 -11.52 5.16 7.56
C ILE A 95 -12.17 3.80 7.86
N SER A 96 -12.45 2.99 6.83
CA SER A 96 -12.99 1.64 6.99
C SER A 96 -12.05 0.76 7.81
N LEU A 97 -10.74 0.80 7.55
CA LEU A 97 -9.74 0.03 8.29
C LEU A 97 -9.72 0.43 9.77
N ILE A 98 -9.76 1.73 10.08
CA ILE A 98 -9.80 2.25 11.45
C ILE A 98 -11.08 1.78 12.17
N LEU A 99 -12.23 1.88 11.51
CA LEU A 99 -13.52 1.42 12.05
C LEU A 99 -13.52 -0.08 12.33
N VAL A 100 -12.96 -0.89 11.43
CA VAL A 100 -12.86 -2.35 11.63
C VAL A 100 -11.98 -2.69 12.82
N ILE A 101 -10.82 -2.03 12.96
CA ILE A 101 -9.92 -2.23 14.10
C ILE A 101 -10.62 -1.80 15.40
N PHE A 102 -11.25 -0.62 15.41
CA PHE A 102 -11.96 -0.11 16.57
C PHE A 102 -13.13 -1.02 16.97
N GLY A 103 -13.94 -1.45 16.00
CA GLY A 103 -15.04 -2.38 16.21
C GLY A 103 -14.57 -3.73 16.73
N ALA A 104 -13.44 -4.25 16.23
CA ALA A 104 -12.85 -5.49 16.72
C ALA A 104 -12.37 -5.38 18.17
N VAL A 105 -11.72 -4.27 18.54
CA VAL A 105 -11.28 -4.01 19.92
C VAL A 105 -12.48 -3.87 20.85
N LEU A 106 -13.51 -3.13 20.42
CA LEU A 106 -14.74 -2.95 21.19
C LEU A 106 -15.46 -4.29 21.40
N ALA A 107 -15.61 -5.08 20.34
CA ALA A 107 -16.23 -6.41 20.41
C ALA A 107 -15.46 -7.35 21.35
N ALA A 108 -14.13 -7.36 21.27
CA ALA A 108 -13.30 -8.15 22.18
C ALA A 108 -13.47 -7.70 23.65
N SER A 109 -13.52 -6.39 23.89
CA SER A 109 -13.75 -5.83 25.23
C SER A 109 -15.11 -6.22 25.80
N LEU A 110 -16.18 -6.06 25.03
CA LEU A 110 -17.54 -6.44 25.43
C LEU A 110 -17.67 -7.94 25.68
N MET A 111 -17.00 -8.77 24.86
CA MET A 111 -16.98 -10.20 25.06
C MET A 111 -16.32 -10.59 26.38
N VAL A 112 -15.18 -9.98 26.73
CA VAL A 112 -14.51 -10.21 28.03
C VAL A 112 -15.42 -9.78 29.18
N LEU A 113 -16.06 -8.61 29.09
CA LEU A 113 -16.99 -8.13 30.10
C LEU A 113 -18.16 -9.10 30.29
N ALA A 114 -18.77 -9.57 29.19
CA ALA A 114 -19.87 -10.53 29.24
C ALA A 114 -19.47 -11.84 29.92
N VAL A 115 -18.28 -12.37 29.62
CA VAL A 115 -17.76 -13.58 30.29
C VAL A 115 -17.60 -13.36 31.79
N VAL A 116 -17.03 -12.22 32.21
CA VAL A 116 -16.87 -11.88 33.63
C VAL A 116 -18.24 -11.80 34.33
N LEU A 117 -19.23 -11.16 33.69
CA LEU A 117 -20.58 -11.06 34.23
C LEU A 117 -21.23 -12.44 34.41
N VAL A 118 -21.12 -13.32 33.41
CA VAL A 118 -21.65 -14.69 33.48
C VAL A 118 -20.97 -15.48 34.61
N LEU A 119 -19.66 -15.33 34.79
CA LEU A 119 -18.94 -15.96 35.90
C LEU A 119 -19.45 -15.49 37.27
N ILE A 120 -19.70 -14.19 37.43
CA ILE A 120 -20.23 -13.63 38.69
C ILE A 120 -21.66 -14.15 38.93
N LEU A 121 -22.53 -14.12 37.93
CA LEU A 121 -23.92 -14.56 38.06
C LEU A 121 -24.01 -16.05 38.38
N THR A 122 -23.24 -16.89 37.68
CA THR A 122 -23.20 -18.34 37.94
C THR A 122 -22.66 -18.63 39.34
N PHE A 123 -21.68 -17.87 39.82
CA PHE A 123 -21.18 -17.99 41.19
C PHE A 123 -22.24 -17.62 42.25
N ILE A 124 -23.02 -16.57 42.02
CA ILE A 124 -24.14 -16.21 42.91
C ILE A 124 -25.19 -17.33 42.94
N VAL A 125 -25.57 -17.86 41.77
CA VAL A 125 -26.52 -18.98 41.67
C VAL A 125 -25.99 -20.20 42.40
N PHE A 126 -24.70 -20.52 42.27
CA PHE A 126 -24.05 -21.60 43.01
C PHE A 126 -24.19 -21.43 44.52
N LEU A 127 -23.92 -20.23 45.06
CA LEU A 127 -24.05 -19.96 46.50
C LEU A 127 -25.51 -20.11 46.96
N CYS A 128 -26.46 -19.51 46.25
CA CYS A 128 -27.89 -19.63 46.59
C CYS A 128 -28.38 -21.08 46.55
N ALA A 129 -28.03 -21.82 45.49
CA ALA A 129 -28.41 -23.22 45.33
C ALA A 129 -27.80 -24.11 46.42
N THR A 130 -26.56 -23.84 46.82
CA THR A 130 -25.88 -24.58 47.89
C THR A 130 -26.54 -24.33 49.25
N VAL A 131 -26.85 -23.06 49.58
CA VAL A 131 -27.55 -22.72 50.83
C VAL A 131 -28.93 -23.38 50.87
N TRP A 132 -29.69 -23.31 49.78
CA TRP A 132 -31.00 -23.95 49.67
C TRP A 132 -30.91 -25.47 49.81
N GLY A 133 -29.95 -26.10 49.15
CA GLY A 133 -29.76 -27.55 49.18
C GLY A 133 -29.44 -28.08 50.58
N VAL A 134 -28.61 -27.35 51.34
CA VAL A 134 -28.21 -27.72 52.70
C VAL A 134 -29.36 -27.54 53.70
N THR A 135 -30.14 -26.45 53.60
CA THR A 135 -31.22 -26.19 54.57
C THR A 135 -32.41 -27.14 54.43
N ASN A 136 -32.67 -27.65 53.21
CA ASN A 136 -33.83 -28.51 52.93
C ASN A 136 -33.53 -30.02 52.97
N ILE A 137 -32.32 -30.41 53.38
CA ILE A 137 -31.83 -31.79 53.30
C ILE A 137 -32.67 -32.77 54.15
N THR A 138 -33.25 -32.32 55.26
CA THR A 138 -34.00 -33.16 56.19
C THR A 138 -35.42 -33.50 55.71
N GLY A 139 -36.02 -32.64 54.87
CA GLY A 139 -37.38 -32.82 54.36
C GLY A 139 -37.44 -33.47 52.97
N HIS A 140 -36.51 -33.12 52.09
CA HIS A 140 -36.51 -33.52 50.68
C HIS A 140 -35.10 -33.94 50.22
N LEU A 141 -34.58 -35.05 50.77
CA LEU A 141 -33.22 -35.54 50.49
C LEU A 141 -32.89 -35.66 49.00
N PHE A 142 -33.81 -36.19 48.20
CA PHE A 142 -33.61 -36.39 46.76
C PHE A 142 -33.58 -35.07 45.98
N GLU A 143 -34.36 -34.07 46.38
CA GLU A 143 -34.35 -32.74 45.75
C GLU A 143 -33.05 -31.99 46.10
N SER A 144 -32.62 -32.06 47.37
CA SER A 144 -31.38 -31.45 47.84
C SER A 144 -30.14 -32.00 47.14
N ILE A 145 -30.03 -33.33 46.96
CA ILE A 145 -28.87 -33.94 46.28
C ILE A 145 -28.82 -33.53 44.80
N MET A 146 -29.97 -33.40 44.13
CA MET A 146 -30.05 -32.95 42.75
C MET A 146 -29.64 -31.49 42.61
N VAL A 147 -30.15 -30.60 43.47
CA VAL A 147 -29.82 -29.16 43.44
C VAL A 147 -28.32 -28.94 43.70
N LEU A 148 -27.73 -29.68 44.63
CA LEU A 148 -26.27 -29.64 44.87
C LEU A 148 -25.47 -30.15 43.65
N GLY A 149 -25.97 -31.19 42.97
CA GLY A 149 -25.38 -31.67 41.71
C GLY A 149 -25.42 -30.60 40.61
N VAL A 150 -26.56 -29.91 40.44
CA VAL A 150 -26.70 -28.81 39.48
C VAL A 150 -25.79 -27.62 39.83
N ALA A 151 -25.66 -27.30 41.11
CA ALA A 151 -24.74 -26.27 41.58
C ALA A 151 -23.28 -26.61 41.23
N LEU A 152 -22.85 -27.84 41.48
CA LEU A 152 -21.48 -28.27 41.16
C LEU A 152 -21.23 -28.31 39.65
N PHE A 153 -22.22 -28.75 38.87
CA PHE A 153 -22.15 -28.80 37.41
C PHE A 153 -22.06 -27.41 36.79
N SER A 154 -22.80 -26.43 37.31
CA SER A 154 -22.73 -25.05 36.84
C SER A 154 -21.37 -24.40 37.11
N LEU A 155 -20.75 -24.70 38.25
CA LEU A 155 -19.39 -24.26 38.58
C LEU A 155 -18.35 -24.88 37.62
N GLY A 156 -18.50 -26.17 37.32
CA GLY A 156 -17.66 -26.87 36.33
C GLY A 156 -17.75 -26.25 34.93
N LEU A 157 -18.97 -25.97 34.45
CA LEU A 157 -19.19 -25.30 33.16
C LEU A 157 -18.55 -23.91 33.09
N SER A 158 -18.63 -23.15 34.17
CA SER A 158 -18.01 -21.82 34.26
C SER A 158 -16.48 -21.88 34.15
N MET A 159 -15.85 -22.95 34.63
CA MET A 159 -14.39 -23.13 34.55
C MET A 159 -13.92 -23.36 33.11
N GLU A 160 -14.74 -23.98 32.28
CA GLU A 160 -14.46 -24.28 30.87
C GLU A 160 -14.67 -23.04 29.95
N LEU A 161 -15.50 -22.08 30.37
CA LEU A 161 -15.69 -20.82 29.65
C LEU A 161 -14.42 -19.94 29.61
N TYR A 162 -13.57 -20.02 30.63
CA TYR A 162 -12.34 -19.22 30.70
C TYR A 162 -11.32 -19.56 29.59
N PRO A 163 -10.88 -20.83 29.41
CA PRO A 163 -10.00 -21.18 28.30
C PRO A 163 -10.65 -20.97 26.94
N LEU A 164 -11.97 -21.18 26.82
CA LEU A 164 -12.73 -20.94 25.59
C LEU A 164 -12.69 -19.45 25.18
N SER A 165 -12.90 -18.54 26.13
CA SER A 165 -12.81 -17.10 25.87
C SER A 165 -11.41 -16.67 25.44
N LYS A 166 -10.36 -17.17 26.12
CA LYS A 166 -8.96 -16.91 25.72
C LYS A 166 -8.66 -17.45 24.33
N TRP A 167 -9.14 -18.65 24.02
CA TRP A 167 -8.98 -19.25 22.69
C TRP A 167 -9.64 -18.38 21.61
N LEU A 168 -10.86 -17.90 21.87
CA LEU A 168 -11.61 -17.08 20.93
C LEU A 168 -10.96 -15.70 20.72
N VAL A 169 -10.50 -15.05 21.80
CA VAL A 169 -9.73 -13.78 21.71
C VAL A 169 -8.44 -13.97 20.92
N ARG A 170 -7.68 -15.04 21.19
CA ARG A 170 -6.45 -15.35 20.42
C ARG A 170 -6.75 -15.63 18.96
N LYS A 171 -7.83 -16.35 18.65
CA LYS A 171 -8.27 -16.60 17.27
C LYS A 171 -8.57 -15.28 16.54
N LEU A 172 -9.30 -14.38 17.18
CA LEU A 172 -9.58 -13.05 16.62
C LEU A 172 -8.31 -12.24 16.43
N ALA A 173 -7.43 -12.19 17.44
CA ALA A 173 -6.16 -11.47 17.37
C ALA A 173 -5.25 -12.00 16.24
N ASN A 174 -5.10 -13.33 16.13
CA ASN A 174 -4.32 -13.95 15.06
C ASN A 174 -4.94 -13.68 13.69
N TRP A 175 -6.26 -13.70 13.58
CA TRP A 175 -6.95 -13.37 12.33
C TRP A 175 -6.68 -11.92 11.91
N ILE A 176 -6.76 -10.97 12.85
CA ILE A 176 -6.42 -9.56 12.62
C ILE A 176 -4.98 -9.44 12.12
N GLN A 177 -4.02 -10.09 12.78
CA GLN A 177 -2.63 -10.08 12.34
C GLN A 177 -2.45 -10.63 10.92
N HIS A 178 -3.13 -11.74 10.60
CA HIS A 178 -3.09 -12.29 9.24
C HIS A 178 -3.65 -11.32 8.21
N VAL A 179 -4.76 -10.64 8.51
CA VAL A 179 -5.35 -9.63 7.63
C VAL A 179 -4.41 -8.45 7.47
N THR A 180 -3.84 -7.92 8.55
CA THR A 180 -2.89 -6.79 8.51
C THR A 180 -1.61 -7.13 7.75
N ILE A 181 -1.03 -8.32 7.96
CA ILE A 181 0.19 -8.74 7.25
C ILE A 181 -0.13 -9.00 5.77
N TRP A 182 -1.30 -9.56 5.46
CA TRP A 182 -1.72 -9.79 4.08
C TRP A 182 -1.93 -8.47 3.33
N THR A 183 -2.58 -7.48 3.95
CA THR A 183 -2.75 -6.15 3.34
C THR A 183 -1.42 -5.43 3.19
N TYR A 184 -0.56 -5.46 4.22
CA TYR A 184 0.76 -4.83 4.17
C TYR A 184 1.66 -5.43 3.08
N LYS A 185 1.71 -6.77 2.98
CA LYS A 185 2.43 -7.47 1.90
C LYS A 185 1.88 -7.11 0.52
N LYS A 186 0.57 -6.91 0.40
CA LYS A 186 -0.07 -6.55 -0.87
C LYS A 186 0.29 -5.11 -1.29
N CYS A 187 0.34 -4.17 -0.36
CA CYS A 187 0.79 -2.80 -0.63
C CYS A 187 2.30 -2.73 -0.95
N LEU A 188 3.15 -3.46 -0.22
CA LEU A 188 4.59 -3.53 -0.52
C LEU A 188 4.88 -4.16 -1.89
N ARG A 189 4.08 -5.15 -2.32
CA ARG A 189 4.21 -5.75 -3.66
C ARG A 189 3.90 -4.77 -4.78
N TYR A 190 3.01 -3.82 -4.54
CA TYR A 190 2.70 -2.77 -5.50
C TYR A 190 3.86 -1.78 -5.63
N GLY A 191 4.41 -1.30 -4.51
CA GLY A 191 5.56 -0.39 -4.51
C GLY A 191 6.83 -1.00 -5.14
N ASN A 192 7.10 -2.29 -4.92
CA ASN A 192 8.24 -2.98 -5.55
C ASN A 192 8.05 -3.25 -7.05
N ALA A 193 6.79 -3.36 -7.53
CA ALA A 193 6.53 -3.51 -8.96
C ALA A 193 6.79 -2.19 -9.71
N GLU A 194 6.36 -1.07 -9.12
CA GLU A 194 6.56 0.28 -9.67
C GLU A 194 8.05 0.67 -9.70
N GLY A 195 8.81 0.35 -8.65
CA GLY A 195 10.26 0.61 -8.62
C GLY A 195 11.09 -0.22 -9.61
N ARG A 196 10.58 -1.37 -10.08
CA ARG A 196 11.24 -2.17 -11.12
C ARG A 196 11.04 -1.59 -12.52
N VAL A 197 9.82 -1.12 -12.82
CA VAL A 197 9.51 -0.52 -14.12
C VAL A 197 10.34 0.74 -14.34
N ASN A 198 10.48 1.57 -13.31
CA ASN A 198 11.26 2.81 -13.38
C ASN A 198 12.78 2.60 -13.56
N ASN A 199 13.31 1.42 -13.24
CA ASN A 199 14.73 1.08 -13.41
C ASN A 199 15.04 0.42 -14.75
N GLU A 200 14.03 -0.06 -15.49
CA GLU A 200 14.20 -0.64 -16.83
C GLU A 200 14.09 0.44 -17.95
N GLU A 201 13.63 1.65 -17.61
CA GLU A 201 13.50 2.80 -18.53
C GLU A 201 14.69 3.80 -18.49
N ILE A 202 15.74 3.54 -17.70
CA ILE A 202 16.96 4.38 -17.57
C ILE A 202 18.15 3.66 -18.18
#